data_AF-A0A954NVT5-F1
#
_entry.id   AF-A0A954NVT5-F1
#
_cell.length_a   1.000
_cell.length_b   1.000
_cell.length_c   1.000
_cell.angle_alpha   90.00
_cell.angle_beta   90.00
_cell.angle_gamma   90.00
#
_symmetry.space_group_name_H-M   'P 1'
#
loop_
_entity.id
_entity.type
_entity.pdbx_description
1 polymer ?
#
loop_
_entity_poly.entity_id
_entity_poly.type
_entity_poly.pdbx_seq_one_letter_code
_entity_poly.pdbx_strand_id
1 'polypeptide(L)'
;MHCTRCCAEFASCDSIGSHAQLCQDCWEHECSRLWWSAIATLTPPEDQDLMTEHDLPRIFDPDETVENPKDVVGRRKPALHLVPPSANILEAVVFGHGADKYGGGYNWRVKPVHASIYVSAALRHLAQWLDGQDDDVESGISHLAHARACLAILIDAQATDALIDDRPSFGKSAELIQKHTKSISLTSPPQLR
;
A
#
# COMPACT_ATOMS: atom_id res chain seq x y z
N MET A 1 34.63 -4.81 44.47
CA MET A 1 33.23 -4.60 44.94
C MET A 1 32.57 -5.96 45.05
N HIS A 2 31.53 -6.12 45.88
CA HIS A 2 30.84 -7.41 46.01
C HIS A 2 29.45 -7.31 45.38
N CYS A 3 29.10 -8.29 44.55
CA CYS A 3 27.78 -8.35 43.92
C CYS A 3 26.72 -8.55 45.00
N THR A 4 25.73 -7.68 45.07
CA THR A 4 24.64 -7.78 46.07
C THR A 4 23.81 -9.06 45.94
N ARG A 5 23.97 -9.80 44.84
CA ARG A 5 23.18 -10.97 44.51
C ARG A 5 23.92 -12.30 44.58
N CYS A 6 25.07 -12.43 43.92
CA CYS A 6 25.87 -13.66 43.96
C CYS A 6 27.05 -13.59 44.93
N CYS A 7 27.26 -12.44 45.58
CA CYS A 7 28.37 -12.17 46.50
C CYS A 7 29.76 -12.31 45.89
N ALA A 8 29.89 -12.51 44.57
CA ALA A 8 31.17 -12.56 43.88
C ALA A 8 31.88 -11.19 43.94
N GLU A 9 33.20 -11.24 44.03
CA GLU A 9 34.04 -10.05 43.98
C GLU A 9 34.27 -9.64 42.51
N PHE A 10 34.06 -8.37 42.18
CA PHE A 10 34.20 -7.84 40.83
C PHE A 10 34.80 -6.42 40.83
N ALA A 11 35.44 -6.01 39.73
CA ALA A 11 36.09 -4.71 39.64
C ALA A 11 35.04 -3.58 39.52
N SER A 12 35.37 -2.38 40.00
CA SER A 12 34.41 -1.28 39.99
C SER A 12 34.04 -0.80 38.58
N CYS A 13 34.95 -0.97 37.62
CA CYS A 13 34.71 -0.70 36.20
C CYS A 13 33.68 -1.64 35.57
N ASP A 14 33.47 -2.82 36.15
CA ASP A 14 32.51 -3.82 35.66
C ASP A 14 31.12 -3.60 36.29
N SER A 15 30.94 -2.51 37.04
CA SER A 15 29.67 -2.08 37.60
C SER A 15 28.93 -1.21 36.60
N ILE A 16 27.83 -1.73 36.03
CA ILE A 16 26.98 -0.98 35.10
C ILE A 16 26.03 -0.07 35.89
N GLY A 17 26.59 0.99 36.49
CA GLY A 17 25.96 2.28 36.84
C GLY A 17 24.62 2.34 37.58
N SER A 18 24.02 1.21 37.97
CA SER A 18 22.73 1.15 38.65
C SER A 18 22.93 1.06 40.15
N HIS A 19 22.00 1.63 40.92
CA HIS A 19 21.99 1.60 42.39
C HIS A 19 22.02 0.18 43.00
N ALA A 20 22.01 -0.88 42.18
CA ALA A 20 21.91 -2.27 42.59
C ALA A 20 23.26 -3.00 42.78
N GLN A 21 24.41 -2.43 42.38
CA GLN A 21 25.76 -3.00 42.60
C GLN A 21 25.86 -4.51 42.26
N LEU A 22 25.55 -4.85 41.01
CA LEU A 22 25.56 -6.22 40.46
C LEU A 22 26.82 -6.48 39.62
N CYS A 23 27.29 -7.73 39.57
CA CYS A 23 28.29 -8.16 38.58
C CYS A 23 27.67 -8.36 37.19
N GLN A 24 28.52 -8.40 36.15
CA GLN A 24 28.12 -8.56 34.75
C GLN A 24 27.19 -9.77 34.54
N ASP A 25 27.57 -10.94 35.05
CA ASP A 25 26.80 -12.18 34.88
C ASP A 25 25.39 -12.07 35.51
N CYS A 26 25.28 -11.48 36.70
CA CYS A 26 23.99 -11.27 37.34
C CYS A 26 23.12 -10.21 36.63
N TRP A 27 23.75 -9.19 36.04
CA TRP A 27 23.06 -8.19 35.24
C TRP A 27 22.51 -8.79 33.94
N GLU A 28 23.33 -9.54 33.20
CA GLU A 28 22.93 -10.21 31.97
C GLU A 28 21.83 -11.25 32.20
N HIS A 29 21.88 -11.99 33.30
CA HIS A 29 20.94 -13.08 33.52
C HIS A 29 19.53 -12.65 33.97
N GLU A 30 19.38 -11.49 34.63
CA GLU A 30 18.07 -11.03 35.15
C GLU A 30 17.65 -9.63 34.72
N CYS A 31 18.51 -8.62 34.88
CA CYS A 31 18.14 -7.25 34.51
C CYS A 31 18.02 -7.12 32.99
N SER A 32 18.94 -7.73 32.23
CA SER A 32 18.83 -7.72 30.76
C SER A 32 17.61 -8.50 30.28
N ARG A 33 17.27 -9.64 30.89
CA ARG A 33 16.08 -10.42 30.47
C ARG A 33 14.78 -9.69 30.74
N LEU A 34 14.65 -9.06 31.91
CA LEU A 34 13.47 -8.25 32.24
C LEU A 34 13.40 -6.99 31.39
N TRP A 35 14.54 -6.36 31.11
CA TRP A 35 14.63 -5.18 30.25
C TRP A 35 14.33 -5.51 28.78
N TRP A 36 14.90 -6.58 28.23
CA TRP A 36 14.61 -7.08 26.88
C TRP A 36 13.16 -7.59 26.75
N SER A 37 12.60 -8.21 27.80
CA SER A 37 11.19 -8.59 27.83
C SER A 37 10.27 -7.37 27.85
N ALA A 38 10.58 -6.35 28.67
CA ALA A 38 9.84 -5.10 28.70
C ALA A 38 9.95 -4.34 27.37
N ILE A 39 11.14 -4.28 26.77
CA ILE A 39 11.34 -3.72 25.43
C ILE A 39 10.54 -4.51 24.40
N ALA A 40 10.62 -5.85 24.37
CA ALA A 40 9.83 -6.67 23.45
C ALA A 40 8.31 -6.48 23.60
N THR A 41 7.84 -6.10 24.79
CA THR A 41 6.42 -5.79 25.04
C THR A 41 6.04 -4.36 24.63
N LEU A 42 7.00 -3.43 24.61
CA LEU A 42 6.83 -2.02 24.26
C LEU A 42 7.17 -1.72 22.79
N THR A 43 7.95 -2.57 22.14
CA THR A 43 8.20 -2.52 20.71
C THR A 43 6.92 -3.02 20.04
N PRO A 44 6.19 -2.17 19.29
CA PRO A 44 5.12 -2.67 18.45
C PRO A 44 5.69 -3.76 17.54
N PRO A 45 4.91 -4.81 17.19
CA PRO A 45 5.38 -5.79 16.22
C PRO A 45 5.93 -5.03 15.01
N GLU A 46 7.16 -5.35 14.60
CA GLU A 46 7.76 -4.80 13.38
C GLU A 46 6.69 -4.75 12.31
N ASP A 47 6.57 -3.57 11.67
CA ASP A 47 5.69 -3.35 10.52
C ASP A 47 5.71 -4.65 9.70
N GLN A 48 4.57 -5.33 9.64
CA GLN A 48 4.42 -6.46 8.72
C GLN A 48 4.98 -5.98 7.39
N ASP A 49 5.85 -6.76 6.75
CA ASP A 49 6.40 -6.47 5.41
C ASP A 49 5.24 -6.27 4.42
N LEU A 50 4.64 -5.09 4.44
CA LEU A 50 3.52 -4.69 3.62
C LEU A 50 4.18 -4.28 2.32
N MET A 51 4.24 -5.21 1.37
CA MET A 51 4.72 -4.89 0.03
C MET A 51 3.94 -3.68 -0.48
N THR A 52 4.64 -2.57 -0.68
CA THR A 52 4.05 -1.36 -1.23
C THR A 52 4.05 -1.44 -2.76
N GLU A 53 3.41 -0.48 -3.41
CA GLU A 53 3.47 -0.32 -4.88
C GLU A 53 4.92 -0.21 -5.43
N HIS A 54 5.88 0.15 -4.57
CA HIS A 54 7.30 0.26 -4.90
C HIS A 54 8.02 -1.10 -4.88
N ASP A 55 7.48 -2.09 -4.16
CA ASP A 55 8.12 -3.39 -3.90
C ASP A 55 7.59 -4.52 -4.81
N LEU A 56 6.67 -4.20 -5.74
CA LEU A 56 6.06 -5.20 -6.61
C LEU A 56 7.09 -5.84 -7.56
N PRO A 57 7.14 -7.19 -7.64
CA PRO A 57 8.08 -7.90 -8.49
C PRO A 57 7.85 -7.53 -9.95
N ARG A 58 8.92 -7.12 -10.63
CA ARG A 58 8.88 -6.81 -12.06
C ARG A 58 8.82 -8.14 -12.82
N ILE A 59 7.88 -8.26 -13.77
CA ILE A 59 7.42 -9.52 -14.40
C ILE A 59 8.53 -10.37 -15.05
N PHE A 60 9.69 -9.79 -15.36
CA PHE A 60 10.76 -10.46 -16.07
C PHE A 60 12.04 -10.44 -15.23
N ASP A 61 12.51 -11.64 -14.84
CA ASP A 61 13.77 -11.86 -14.13
C ASP A 61 14.86 -12.28 -15.16
N PRO A 62 15.81 -11.39 -15.51
CA PRO A 62 16.84 -11.70 -16.52
C PRO A 62 17.93 -12.65 -16.03
N ASP A 63 18.51 -13.35 -16.99
CA ASP A 63 19.94 -13.67 -16.94
C ASP A 63 20.73 -12.39 -17.34
N GLU A 64 21.38 -11.76 -16.37
CA GLU A 64 22.07 -10.46 -16.53
C GLU A 64 23.20 -10.49 -17.57
N THR A 65 23.62 -11.67 -18.00
CA THR A 65 24.83 -11.86 -18.80
C THR A 65 24.63 -11.77 -20.32
N VAL A 66 23.38 -11.72 -20.81
CA VAL A 66 23.05 -11.89 -22.25
C VAL A 66 22.27 -10.72 -22.87
N GLU A 67 21.75 -9.79 -22.07
CA GLU A 67 20.70 -8.86 -22.55
C GLU A 67 21.14 -7.45 -22.95
N ASN A 68 20.32 -6.82 -23.80
CA ASN A 68 20.47 -5.44 -24.25
C ASN A 68 20.40 -4.46 -23.06
N PRO A 69 21.30 -3.46 -22.94
CA PRO A 69 21.29 -2.47 -21.86
C PRO A 69 19.95 -1.73 -21.67
N LYS A 70 19.17 -1.55 -22.75
CA LYS A 70 17.84 -0.93 -22.67
C LYS A 70 16.82 -1.85 -21.99
N ASP A 71 16.96 -3.16 -22.12
CA ASP A 71 16.07 -4.14 -21.50
C ASP A 71 16.32 -4.18 -19.99
N VAL A 72 17.61 -4.18 -19.58
CA VAL A 72 18.02 -4.12 -18.17
C VAL A 72 17.47 -2.86 -17.47
N VAL A 73 17.61 -1.68 -18.11
CA VAL A 73 17.09 -0.42 -17.55
C VAL A 73 15.57 -0.35 -17.64
N GLY A 74 14.99 -0.86 -18.73
CA GLY A 74 13.54 -0.85 -18.98
C GLY A 74 12.77 -1.64 -17.93
N ARG A 75 13.28 -2.79 -17.49
CA ARG A 75 12.65 -3.66 -16.49
C ARG A 75 12.52 -3.04 -15.11
N ARG A 76 13.42 -2.11 -14.77
CA ARG A 76 13.36 -1.38 -13.49
C ARG A 76 12.24 -0.36 -13.44
N LYS A 77 11.61 -0.05 -14.58
CA LYS A 77 10.54 0.94 -14.70
C LYS A 77 9.16 0.27 -14.70
N PRO A 78 8.10 0.96 -14.24
CA PRO A 78 6.74 0.47 -14.40
C PRO A 78 6.41 0.17 -15.87
N ALA A 79 5.95 -1.05 -16.12
CA ALA A 79 5.58 -1.53 -17.44
C ALA A 79 4.16 -1.07 -17.80
N LEU A 80 4.01 0.16 -18.30
CA LEU A 80 2.69 0.75 -18.61
C LEU A 80 1.86 -0.05 -19.63
N HIS A 81 2.51 -0.86 -20.46
CA HIS A 81 1.84 -1.73 -21.43
C HIS A 81 1.02 -2.87 -20.79
N LEU A 82 1.15 -3.09 -19.48
CA LEU A 82 0.35 -4.05 -18.73
C LEU A 82 -1.09 -3.59 -18.51
N VAL A 83 -1.36 -2.29 -18.65
CA VAL A 83 -2.73 -1.80 -18.64
C VAL A 83 -3.41 -2.23 -19.95
N PRO A 84 -4.54 -2.97 -19.90
CA PRO A 84 -5.21 -3.43 -21.11
C PRO A 84 -5.53 -2.26 -22.06
N PRO A 85 -5.13 -2.33 -23.35
CA PRO A 85 -5.38 -1.25 -24.31
C PRO A 85 -6.86 -0.88 -24.45
N SER A 86 -7.77 -1.84 -24.33
CA SER A 86 -9.22 -1.61 -24.34
C SER A 86 -9.65 -0.60 -23.27
N ALA A 87 -9.07 -0.71 -22.08
CA ALA A 87 -9.39 0.18 -20.98
C ALA A 87 -8.81 1.58 -21.20
N ASN A 88 -7.58 1.69 -21.70
CA ASN A 88 -6.98 2.98 -22.06
C ASN A 88 -7.79 3.72 -23.13
N ILE A 89 -8.27 2.99 -24.14
CA ILE A 89 -9.05 3.57 -25.24
C ILE A 89 -10.38 4.12 -24.73
N LEU A 90 -11.15 3.33 -23.98
CA LEU A 90 -12.45 3.77 -23.47
C LEU A 90 -12.32 4.90 -22.43
N GLU A 91 -11.31 4.83 -21.58
CA GLU A 91 -10.99 5.90 -20.63
C GLU A 91 -10.63 7.20 -21.35
N ALA A 92 -9.85 7.13 -22.44
CA ALA A 92 -9.53 8.29 -23.27
C ALA A 92 -10.78 8.89 -23.93
N VAL A 93 -11.76 8.08 -24.35
CA VAL A 93 -13.05 8.57 -24.88
C VAL A 93 -13.81 9.36 -23.82
N VAL A 94 -13.88 8.87 -22.58
CA VAL A 94 -14.52 9.60 -21.47
C VAL A 94 -13.78 10.91 -21.17
N PHE A 95 -12.44 10.90 -21.15
CA PHE A 95 -11.67 12.13 -20.98
C PHE A 95 -11.91 13.13 -22.12
N GLY A 96 -12.05 12.66 -23.35
CA GLY A 96 -12.44 13.48 -24.50
C GLY A 96 -13.82 14.11 -24.30
N HIS A 97 -14.80 13.33 -23.87
CA HIS A 97 -16.14 13.82 -23.54
C HIS A 97 -16.11 14.89 -22.42
N GLY A 98 -15.35 14.65 -21.35
CA GLY A 98 -15.17 15.62 -20.28
C GLY A 98 -14.45 16.89 -20.74
N ALA A 99 -13.45 16.76 -21.60
CA ALA A 99 -12.72 17.89 -22.16
C ALA A 99 -13.63 18.77 -23.02
N ASP A 100 -14.48 18.18 -23.85
CA ASP A 100 -15.48 18.91 -24.63
C ASP A 100 -16.48 19.64 -23.72
N LYS A 101 -17.01 18.95 -22.71
CA LYS A 101 -18.00 19.50 -21.76
C LYS A 101 -17.46 20.63 -20.87
N TYR A 102 -16.20 20.56 -20.47
CA TYR A 102 -15.64 21.45 -19.45
C TYR A 102 -14.51 22.37 -19.97
N GLY A 103 -14.40 22.51 -21.30
CA GLY A 103 -13.54 23.52 -21.92
C GLY A 103 -12.05 23.18 -21.95
N GLY A 104 -11.71 21.90 -22.06
CA GLY A 104 -10.35 21.41 -22.25
C GLY A 104 -9.99 20.21 -21.35
N GLY A 105 -8.91 19.52 -21.70
CA GLY A 105 -8.35 18.43 -20.90
C GLY A 105 -7.61 18.93 -19.65
N TYR A 106 -7.44 18.06 -18.65
CA TYR A 106 -6.68 18.32 -17.42
C TYR A 106 -7.18 19.50 -16.56
N ASN A 107 -8.45 19.89 -16.70
CA ASN A 107 -9.05 20.97 -15.92
C ASN A 107 -8.99 20.73 -14.39
N TRP A 108 -8.97 19.46 -13.96
CA TRP A 108 -8.84 19.03 -12.57
C TRP A 108 -7.47 19.33 -11.93
N ARG A 109 -6.43 19.64 -12.73
CA ARG A 109 -5.14 20.11 -12.18
C ARG A 109 -5.15 21.61 -11.87
N VAL A 110 -6.06 22.36 -12.49
CA VAL A 110 -6.21 23.81 -12.27
C VAL A 110 -7.25 24.08 -11.20
N LYS A 111 -8.33 23.30 -11.19
CA LYS A 111 -9.42 23.39 -10.22
C LYS A 111 -9.31 22.24 -9.23
N PRO A 112 -9.18 22.52 -7.92
CA PRO A 112 -9.07 21.49 -6.91
C PRO A 112 -10.21 20.47 -6.96
N VAL A 113 -9.89 19.22 -6.67
CA VAL A 113 -10.82 18.08 -6.74
C VAL A 113 -11.19 17.63 -5.34
N HIS A 114 -12.49 17.55 -5.03
CA HIS A 114 -12.96 16.94 -3.79
C HIS A 114 -12.99 15.41 -3.91
N ALA A 115 -12.32 14.71 -2.99
CA ALA A 115 -12.25 13.25 -2.99
C ALA A 115 -13.65 12.62 -2.96
N SER A 116 -14.51 13.10 -2.07
CA SER A 116 -15.87 12.58 -1.84
C SER A 116 -16.75 12.63 -3.11
N ILE A 117 -16.65 13.70 -3.90
CA ILE A 117 -17.45 13.90 -5.11
C ILE A 117 -17.12 12.85 -6.17
N TYR A 118 -15.84 12.65 -6.43
CA TYR A 118 -15.38 11.71 -7.46
C TYR A 118 -15.53 10.25 -7.02
N VAL A 119 -15.34 9.95 -5.73
CA VAL A 119 -15.69 8.64 -5.17
C VAL A 119 -17.19 8.35 -5.35
N SER A 120 -18.05 9.31 -5.02
CA SER A 120 -19.50 9.16 -5.20
C SER A 120 -19.88 8.99 -6.67
N ALA A 121 -19.26 9.73 -7.59
CA ALA A 121 -19.48 9.57 -9.03
C ALA A 121 -19.08 8.18 -9.53
N ALA A 122 -17.88 7.70 -9.16
CA ALA A 122 -17.43 6.35 -9.52
C ALA A 122 -18.38 5.27 -8.99
N LEU A 123 -18.82 5.39 -7.73
CA LEU A 123 -19.77 4.45 -7.12
C LEU A 123 -21.12 4.43 -7.85
N ARG A 124 -21.62 5.57 -8.35
CA ARG A 124 -22.87 5.58 -9.14
C ARG A 124 -22.73 4.87 -10.48
N HIS A 125 -21.59 5.01 -11.17
CA HIS A 125 -21.36 4.25 -12.40
C HIS A 125 -21.21 2.76 -12.13
N LEU A 126 -20.47 2.38 -11.06
CA LEU A 126 -20.33 0.98 -10.66
C LEU A 126 -21.66 0.36 -10.24
N ALA A 127 -22.51 1.08 -9.51
CA ALA A 127 -23.83 0.61 -9.11
C ALA A 127 -24.74 0.34 -10.32
N GLN A 128 -24.80 1.26 -11.29
CA GLN A 128 -25.57 1.08 -12.52
C GLN A 128 -25.07 -0.10 -13.35
N TRP A 129 -23.74 -0.27 -13.41
CA TRP A 129 -23.14 -1.42 -14.08
C TRP A 129 -23.48 -2.75 -13.39
N LEU A 130 -23.43 -2.78 -12.05
CA LEU A 130 -23.86 -3.95 -11.27
C LEU A 130 -25.35 -4.29 -11.46
N ASP A 131 -26.19 -3.27 -11.68
CA ASP A 131 -27.62 -3.43 -12.00
C ASP A 131 -27.87 -3.82 -13.49
N GLY A 132 -26.81 -4.06 -14.26
CA GLY A 132 -26.89 -4.58 -15.63
C GLY A 132 -26.98 -3.52 -16.73
N GLN A 133 -26.68 -2.25 -16.43
CA GLN A 133 -26.56 -1.19 -17.45
C GLN A 133 -25.10 -1.07 -17.89
N ASP A 134 -24.81 -1.33 -19.16
CA ASP A 134 -23.43 -1.27 -19.67
C ASP A 134 -22.95 0.17 -19.94
N ASP A 135 -23.83 1.00 -20.51
CA ASP A 135 -23.52 2.35 -20.98
C ASP A 135 -24.34 3.42 -20.24
N ASP A 136 -23.69 4.55 -19.97
CA ASP A 136 -24.29 5.72 -19.36
C ASP A 136 -25.29 6.39 -20.31
N VAL A 137 -26.50 6.69 -19.82
CA VAL A 137 -27.60 7.22 -20.65
C VAL A 137 -27.31 8.63 -21.18
N GLU A 138 -26.57 9.46 -20.44
CA GLU A 138 -26.28 10.84 -20.86
C GLU A 138 -25.24 10.89 -21.98
N SER A 139 -24.20 10.05 -21.88
CA SER A 139 -23.05 10.07 -22.78
C SER A 139 -23.04 8.97 -23.83
N GLY A 140 -23.75 7.87 -23.60
CA GLY A 140 -23.68 6.65 -24.41
C GLY A 140 -22.35 5.90 -24.28
N ILE A 141 -21.57 6.16 -23.22
CA ILE A 141 -20.24 5.55 -23.00
C ILE A 141 -20.29 4.62 -21.79
N SER A 142 -19.51 3.55 -21.83
CA SER A 142 -19.43 2.54 -20.77
C SER A 142 -19.32 3.11 -19.35
N HIS A 143 -20.16 2.60 -18.45
CA HIS A 143 -20.09 2.91 -17.01
C HIS A 143 -18.72 2.56 -16.39
N LEU A 144 -18.10 1.46 -16.83
CA LEU A 144 -16.76 1.07 -16.34
C LEU A 144 -15.69 2.08 -16.75
N ALA A 145 -15.82 2.67 -17.96
CA ALA A 145 -14.90 3.69 -18.43
C ALA A 145 -15.04 4.99 -17.62
N HIS A 146 -16.27 5.40 -17.30
CA HIS A 146 -16.53 6.56 -16.43
C HIS A 146 -15.99 6.35 -15.01
N ALA A 147 -16.20 5.16 -14.44
CA ALA A 147 -15.66 4.82 -13.12
C ALA A 147 -14.13 4.89 -13.11
N ARG A 148 -13.46 4.33 -14.14
CA ARG A 148 -12.00 4.44 -14.30
C ARG A 148 -11.52 5.88 -14.43
N ALA A 149 -12.15 6.69 -15.28
CA ALA A 149 -11.78 8.10 -15.45
C ALA A 149 -11.90 8.89 -14.13
N CYS A 150 -12.92 8.62 -13.31
CA CYS A 150 -13.05 9.23 -11.99
C CYS A 150 -11.87 8.86 -11.06
N LEU A 151 -11.49 7.58 -11.04
CA LEU A 151 -10.35 7.10 -10.25
C LEU A 151 -9.01 7.66 -10.76
N ALA A 152 -8.83 7.74 -12.08
CA ALA A 152 -7.64 8.32 -12.69
C ALA A 152 -7.48 9.80 -12.33
N ILE A 153 -8.57 10.58 -12.30
CA ILE A 153 -8.54 11.98 -11.83
C ILE A 153 -8.14 12.06 -10.36
N LEU A 154 -8.66 11.19 -9.50
CA LEU A 154 -8.29 11.17 -8.08
C LEU A 154 -6.79 10.86 -7.87
N ILE A 155 -6.27 9.84 -8.57
CA ILE A 155 -4.85 9.47 -8.53
C ILE A 155 -3.99 10.64 -9.00
N ASP A 156 -4.35 11.27 -10.11
CA ASP A 156 -3.59 12.39 -10.68
C ASP A 156 -3.66 13.64 -9.78
N ALA A 157 -4.82 13.95 -9.22
CA ALA A 157 -4.99 15.05 -8.28
C ALA A 157 -4.18 14.84 -6.99
N GLN A 158 -4.10 13.60 -6.50
CA GLN A 158 -3.27 13.26 -5.35
C GLN A 158 -1.78 13.40 -5.68
N ALA A 159 -1.34 12.97 -6.86
CA ALA A 159 0.06 13.06 -7.30
C ALA A 159 0.51 14.49 -7.63
N THR A 160 -0.43 15.43 -7.82
CA THR A 160 -0.17 16.82 -8.18
C THR A 160 -0.57 17.82 -7.10
N ASP A 161 -0.90 17.33 -5.89
CA ASP A 161 -1.35 18.14 -4.74
C ASP A 161 -2.59 19.00 -5.03
N ALA A 162 -3.40 18.63 -6.03
CA ALA A 162 -4.66 19.29 -6.39
C ALA A 162 -5.88 18.65 -5.70
N LEU A 163 -5.68 17.58 -4.92
CA LEU A 163 -6.73 16.88 -4.20
C LEU A 163 -7.09 17.60 -2.88
N ILE A 164 -8.37 17.95 -2.75
CA ILE A 164 -8.99 18.26 -1.47
C ILE A 164 -9.45 16.94 -0.86
N ASP A 165 -8.68 16.47 0.12
CA ASP A 165 -9.01 15.27 0.88
C ASP A 165 -10.07 15.57 1.94
N ASP A 166 -11.33 15.40 1.57
CA ASP A 166 -12.51 15.53 2.43
C ASP A 166 -13.06 14.16 2.89
N ARG A 167 -12.22 13.12 2.89
CA ARG A 167 -12.59 11.79 3.37
C ARG A 167 -12.89 11.82 4.89
N PRO A 168 -13.82 10.99 5.38
CA PRO A 168 -14.07 10.88 6.81
C PRO A 168 -12.84 10.34 7.55
N SER A 169 -12.77 10.58 8.86
CA SER A 169 -11.75 10.00 9.74
C SER A 169 -11.70 8.47 9.60
N PHE A 170 -10.53 7.89 9.89
CA PHE A 170 -10.28 6.46 9.77
C PHE A 170 -11.43 5.59 10.28
N GLY A 171 -11.98 4.77 9.37
CA GLY A 171 -13.05 3.82 9.65
C GLY A 171 -12.54 2.41 9.98
N LYS A 172 -13.47 1.49 10.23
CA LYS A 172 -13.19 0.08 10.58
C LYS A 172 -13.29 -0.90 9.40
N SER A 173 -13.42 -0.38 8.17
CA SER A 173 -13.72 -1.21 6.99
C SER A 173 -12.69 -2.31 6.75
N ALA A 174 -11.38 -2.01 6.87
CA ALA A 174 -10.32 -3.00 6.66
C ALA A 174 -10.41 -4.16 7.68
N GLU A 175 -10.60 -3.84 8.96
CA GLU A 175 -10.78 -4.82 10.04
C GLU A 175 -11.99 -5.72 9.77
N LEU A 176 -13.11 -5.13 9.32
CA LEU A 176 -14.34 -5.88 9.00
C LEU A 176 -14.16 -6.78 7.78
N ILE A 177 -13.52 -6.30 6.71
CA ILE A 177 -13.23 -7.12 5.52
C ILE A 177 -12.38 -8.32 5.91
N GLN A 178 -11.31 -8.11 6.68
CA GLN A 178 -10.45 -9.19 7.15
C GLN A 178 -11.23 -10.21 7.99
N LYS A 179 -12.04 -9.72 8.94
CA LYS A 179 -12.88 -10.56 9.81
C LYS A 179 -13.87 -11.44 9.04
N HIS A 180 -14.38 -10.97 7.90
CA HIS A 180 -15.38 -11.66 7.10
C HIS A 180 -14.81 -12.39 5.86
N THR A 181 -13.50 -12.33 5.63
CA THR A 181 -12.84 -13.05 4.54
C THR A 181 -12.58 -14.50 4.95
N LYS A 182 -13.12 -15.46 4.18
CA LYS A 182 -12.88 -16.90 4.43
C LYS A 182 -11.46 -17.27 3.97
N SER A 183 -10.65 -17.84 4.85
CA SER A 183 -9.36 -18.42 4.48
C SER A 183 -9.57 -19.72 3.70
N ILE A 184 -9.15 -19.74 2.43
CA ILE A 184 -9.16 -20.95 1.59
C ILE A 184 -7.80 -21.64 1.75
N SER A 185 -7.78 -22.86 2.28
CA SER A 185 -6.61 -23.73 2.19
C SER A 185 -6.57 -24.34 0.78
N LEU A 186 -5.79 -23.75 -0.11
CA LEU A 186 -5.55 -24.29 -1.45
C LEU A 186 -4.81 -25.63 -1.32
N THR A 187 -5.52 -26.76 -1.45
CA THR A 187 -4.89 -28.04 -1.74
C THR A 187 -4.27 -27.96 -3.14
N SER A 188 -3.04 -28.46 -3.26
CA SER A 188 -2.16 -28.31 -4.43
C SER A 188 -2.88 -28.52 -5.78
N PRO A 189 -2.50 -27.77 -6.82
CA PRO A 189 -3.15 -27.84 -8.12
C PRO A 189 -3.10 -29.27 -8.70
N PRO A 190 -4.16 -29.73 -9.39
CA PRO A 190 -4.13 -31.04 -10.06
C PRO A 190 -3.01 -31.03 -11.09
N GLN A 191 -2.11 -32.02 -10.99
CA GLN A 191 -1.06 -32.24 -11.98
C GLN A 191 -1.72 -32.46 -13.33
N LEU A 192 -1.51 -31.51 -14.25
CA LEU A 192 -1.89 -31.64 -15.65
C LEU A 192 -1.25 -32.93 -16.19
N ARG A 193 -2.08 -33.84 -16.71
CA ARG A 193 -1.65 -35.05 -17.41
C ARG A 193 -1.17 -34.72 -18.82
#